data_AF-A0A5S3WLV8-F1
#
_entry.id   AF-A0A5S3WLV8-F1
#
_cell.length_a   1.000
_cell.length_b   1.000
_cell.length_c   1.000
_cell.angle_alpha   90.00
_cell.angle_beta   90.00
_cell.angle_gamma   90.00
#
_symmetry.space_group_name_H-M   'P 1'
#
loop_
_entity.id
_entity.type
_entity.pdbx_description
1 polymer ?
#
loop_
_entity_poly.entity_id
_entity_poly.type
_entity_poly.pdbx_seq_one_letter_code
_entity_poly.pdbx_strand_id
1 'polypeptide(L)'
;MKAKYLMINVLCFALGFLVAAALLQKEATLSDTPLEVTKSTNMTSASVIEIAPSLVEPVRPIPAEHIDETPSSAHLENSHHSAKMDSQRTELISIANDIGLDSNVYPDLANYASQDMARVVEQHLLTGLRVAQGDVYAQFDDIERYLEEVPQLASQHFFTDLMAQSQHKGELFQSFAIHLMTQSVDQLEGNTERLYQVQELIVSASQSDSELVRLSALESLAITSPDKVRFQQMLNRFSKDRSAVIQAKITLLNYHMSLASKLNID
;
A
#
# COMPACT_ATOMS: atom_id res chain seq x y z
N MET A 1 -15.16 -13.34 1.95
CA MET A 1 -14.08 -13.83 2.85
C MET A 1 -13.79 -12.91 4.04
N LYS A 2 -13.92 -11.58 3.88
CA LYS A 2 -13.56 -10.50 4.85
C LYS A 2 -13.75 -10.83 6.35
N ALA A 3 -14.87 -11.43 6.78
CA ALA A 3 -15.11 -11.78 8.20
C ALA A 3 -14.08 -12.74 8.85
N LYS A 4 -13.40 -13.61 8.09
CA LYS A 4 -12.37 -14.51 8.65
C LYS A 4 -11.08 -13.77 9.01
N TYR A 5 -10.66 -12.82 8.17
CA TYR A 5 -9.49 -11.98 8.43
C TYR A 5 -9.75 -11.01 9.60
N LEU A 6 -10.96 -10.46 9.70
CA LEU A 6 -11.37 -9.67 10.86
C LEU A 6 -11.23 -10.46 12.17
N MET A 7 -11.72 -11.72 12.21
CA MET A 7 -11.58 -12.60 13.39
C MET A 7 -10.11 -12.90 13.73
N ILE A 8 -9.25 -13.09 12.73
CA ILE A 8 -7.82 -13.32 12.94
C ILE A 8 -7.14 -12.07 13.50
N ASN A 9 -7.40 -10.89 12.94
CA ASN A 9 -6.81 -9.64 13.41
C ASN A 9 -7.27 -9.28 14.84
N VAL A 10 -8.56 -9.50 15.15
CA VAL A 10 -9.08 -9.36 16.53
C VAL A 10 -8.44 -10.37 17.49
N LEU A 11 -8.22 -11.61 17.06
CA LEU A 11 -7.54 -12.63 17.87
C LEU A 11 -6.07 -12.24 18.13
N CYS A 12 -5.34 -11.77 17.11
CA CYS A 12 -3.96 -11.30 17.25
C CYS A 12 -3.86 -10.06 18.16
N PHE A 13 -4.77 -9.10 18.03
CA PHE A 13 -4.84 -7.93 18.91
C PHE A 13 -5.13 -8.33 20.36
N ALA A 14 -6.08 -9.23 20.58
CA ALA A 14 -6.38 -9.77 21.91
C ALA A 14 -5.18 -10.54 22.51
N LEU A 15 -4.45 -11.32 21.72
CA LEU A 15 -3.25 -12.03 22.17
C LEU A 15 -2.13 -11.04 22.54
N GLY A 16 -1.89 -10.02 21.71
CA GLY A 16 -0.92 -8.95 21.98
C GLY A 16 -1.25 -8.18 23.26
N PHE A 17 -2.51 -7.81 23.46
CA PHE A 17 -2.99 -7.18 24.69
C PHE A 17 -2.79 -8.09 25.92
N LEU A 18 -3.07 -9.39 25.81
CA LEU A 18 -2.92 -10.34 26.91
C LEU A 18 -1.44 -10.56 27.29
N VAL A 19 -0.53 -10.58 26.30
CA VAL A 19 0.92 -10.58 26.54
C VAL A 19 1.40 -9.28 27.18
N ALA A 20 0.95 -8.12 26.69
CA ALA A 20 1.28 -6.82 27.27
C ALA A 20 0.78 -6.70 28.72
N ALA A 21 -0.46 -7.13 28.99
CA ALA A 21 -1.03 -7.18 30.34
C ALA A 21 -0.24 -8.12 31.27
N ALA A 22 0.18 -9.29 30.81
CA ALA A 22 1.00 -10.21 31.59
C ALA A 22 2.41 -9.66 31.91
N LEU A 23 2.99 -8.86 31.00
CA LEU A 23 4.27 -8.16 31.24
C LEU A 23 4.09 -7.02 32.26
N LEU A 24 3.09 -6.16 32.08
CA LEU A 24 2.77 -5.08 33.02
C LEU A 24 2.41 -5.60 34.41
N GLN A 25 1.69 -6.73 34.49
CA GLN A 25 1.34 -7.37 35.77
C GLN A 25 2.57 -7.94 36.48
N LYS A 26 3.57 -8.42 35.72
CA LYS A 26 4.85 -8.89 36.26
C LYS A 26 5.71 -7.74 36.79
N GLU A 27 5.69 -6.58 36.14
CA GLU A 27 6.34 -5.35 36.64
C GLU A 27 5.62 -4.78 37.86
N ALA A 28 4.28 -4.80 37.89
CA ALA A 28 3.48 -4.39 39.04
C ALA A 28 3.79 -5.23 40.29
N THR A 29 4.02 -6.55 40.16
CA THR A 29 4.45 -7.42 41.27
C THR A 29 5.88 -7.18 41.76
N LEU A 30 6.61 -6.20 41.20
CA LEU A 30 8.01 -5.90 41.49
C LEU A 30 8.25 -4.44 41.91
N SER A 31 7.18 -3.64 42.07
CA SER A 31 7.26 -2.19 42.33
C SER A 31 6.36 -1.72 43.49
N ASP A 32 6.44 -2.41 44.62
CA ASP A 32 5.73 -2.06 45.86
C ASP A 32 6.45 -0.92 46.61
N THR A 33 6.32 0.33 46.14
CA THR A 33 6.30 1.55 47.00
C THR A 33 5.87 2.80 46.22
N PRO A 34 4.91 3.60 46.71
CA PRO A 34 4.37 4.75 45.97
C PRO A 34 5.04 6.08 46.36
N LEU A 35 5.14 7.04 45.42
CA LEU A 35 5.27 8.46 45.76
C LEU A 35 4.66 9.42 44.72
N GLU A 36 3.86 10.35 45.24
CA GLU A 36 3.41 11.66 44.76
C GLU A 36 2.98 11.93 43.29
N VAL A 37 1.68 12.22 43.17
CA VAL A 37 1.01 12.95 42.09
C VAL A 37 1.47 14.43 42.06
N THR A 38 1.70 15.02 40.87
CA THR A 38 1.30 16.43 40.62
C THR A 38 1.25 16.82 39.13
N LYS A 39 0.21 17.59 38.76
CA LYS A 39 0.06 18.50 37.58
C LYS A 39 0.58 18.00 36.21
N SER A 40 -0.25 17.59 35.26
CA SER A 40 -1.42 18.27 34.64
C SER A 40 -1.09 19.56 33.86
N THR A 41 -1.24 19.45 32.53
CA THR A 41 -1.78 20.44 31.58
C THR A 41 -1.21 21.87 31.53
N ASN A 42 -0.76 22.26 30.34
CA ASN A 42 -0.96 23.61 29.82
C ASN A 42 -1.33 23.58 28.33
N MET A 43 -2.01 24.61 27.83
CA MET A 43 -2.75 24.60 26.56
C MET A 43 -2.08 25.35 25.41
N THR A 44 -2.41 24.91 24.18
CA THR A 44 -2.68 25.70 22.97
C THR A 44 -1.73 26.83 22.54
N SER A 45 -1.22 26.69 21.32
CA SER A 45 -1.08 27.81 20.37
C SER A 45 -1.22 27.28 18.95
N ALA A 46 -2.24 27.73 18.22
CA ALA A 46 -2.38 27.49 16.78
C ALA A 46 -1.74 28.65 16.01
N SER A 47 -1.12 28.37 14.87
CA SER A 47 -0.61 29.39 13.95
C SER A 47 -1.34 29.27 12.61
N VAL A 48 -2.08 30.32 12.25
CA VAL A 48 -2.71 30.46 10.93
C VAL A 48 -1.77 31.28 10.05
N ILE A 49 -1.53 30.83 8.82
CA ILE A 49 -0.93 31.64 7.76
C ILE A 49 -1.82 31.51 6.51
N GLU A 50 -2.05 32.62 5.84
CA GLU A 50 -3.05 32.78 4.78
C GLU A 50 -2.61 32.16 3.44
N ILE A 51 -3.59 31.73 2.64
CA ILE A 51 -3.40 31.34 1.24
C ILE A 51 -3.84 32.51 0.36
N ALA A 52 -2.94 33.07 -0.43
CA ALA A 52 -3.27 34.00 -1.52
C ALA A 52 -3.42 33.22 -2.85
N PRO A 53 -4.51 33.41 -3.60
CA PRO A 53 -4.71 32.74 -4.88
C PRO A 53 -3.90 33.42 -6.00
N SER A 54 -3.25 32.61 -6.85
CA SER A 54 -2.70 33.07 -8.13
C SER A 54 -3.62 32.64 -9.28
N LEU A 55 -3.67 33.43 -10.35
CA LEU A 55 -4.69 33.33 -11.39
C LEU A 55 -4.44 32.17 -12.38
N VAL A 56 -5.53 31.68 -12.96
CA VAL A 56 -5.54 30.77 -14.11
C VAL A 56 -5.56 31.59 -15.41
N GLU A 57 -4.66 31.29 -16.35
CA GLU A 57 -4.79 31.66 -17.77
C GLU A 57 -5.00 30.39 -18.61
N PRO A 58 -6.05 30.31 -19.46
CA PRO A 58 -6.28 29.19 -20.38
C PRO A 58 -5.85 29.51 -21.83
N VAL A 59 -6.06 28.54 -22.75
CA VAL A 59 -5.88 28.61 -24.23
C VAL A 59 -4.39 28.41 -24.64
N ARG A 60 -4.02 27.58 -25.64
CA ARG A 60 -4.71 27.16 -26.88
C ARG A 60 -4.33 25.72 -27.33
N PRO A 61 -5.23 24.95 -27.98
CA PRO A 61 -4.87 23.70 -28.66
C PRO A 61 -4.28 23.92 -30.07
N ILE A 62 -3.63 22.90 -30.63
CA ILE A 62 -3.08 22.79 -32.00
C ILE A 62 -3.61 21.46 -32.60
N PRO A 63 -3.94 21.39 -33.91
CA PRO A 63 -5.00 20.48 -34.39
C PRO A 63 -4.55 19.06 -34.74
N ALA A 64 -5.54 18.17 -34.89
CA ALA A 64 -5.38 16.78 -35.32
C ALA A 64 -5.08 16.64 -36.82
N GLU A 65 -4.50 15.49 -37.19
CA GLU A 65 -4.27 15.07 -38.57
C GLU A 65 -4.76 13.62 -38.76
N HIS A 66 -5.59 13.38 -39.76
CA HIS A 66 -6.13 12.05 -40.11
C HIS A 66 -5.10 11.23 -40.91
N ILE A 67 -5.00 9.93 -40.64
CA ILE A 67 -4.63 8.91 -41.63
C ILE A 67 -5.57 7.69 -41.45
N ASP A 68 -5.97 7.07 -42.56
CA ASP A 68 -7.11 6.16 -42.69
C ASP A 68 -6.92 4.74 -42.13
N GLU A 69 -8.06 4.06 -41.90
CA GLU A 69 -8.15 2.62 -41.69
C GLU A 69 -7.86 1.82 -42.99
N THR A 70 -7.36 0.59 -42.85
CA THR A 70 -7.57 -0.45 -43.87
C THR A 70 -7.60 -1.83 -43.20
N PRO A 71 -8.70 -2.61 -43.28
CA PRO A 71 -8.80 -3.88 -42.56
C PRO A 71 -8.07 -5.01 -43.32
N SER A 72 -7.18 -5.71 -42.62
CA SER A 72 -6.60 -6.99 -43.08
C SER A 72 -7.04 -8.12 -42.17
N SER A 73 -7.61 -9.18 -42.75
CA SER A 73 -8.24 -10.27 -42.00
C SER A 73 -7.24 -11.35 -41.59
N ALA A 74 -7.21 -11.68 -40.29
CA ALA A 74 -6.56 -12.86 -39.74
C ALA A 74 -7.51 -13.53 -38.73
N HIS A 75 -7.63 -14.86 -38.78
CA HIS A 75 -8.76 -15.58 -38.17
C HIS A 75 -8.30 -16.49 -37.03
N LEU A 76 -9.09 -16.52 -35.94
CA LEU A 76 -9.22 -17.64 -35.00
C LEU A 76 -7.97 -18.11 -34.20
N GLU A 77 -7.45 -17.24 -33.33
CA GLU A 77 -6.86 -17.69 -32.05
C GLU A 77 -7.12 -16.74 -30.85
N ASN A 78 -7.63 -15.52 -31.09
CA ASN A 78 -7.67 -14.43 -30.11
C ASN A 78 -8.85 -14.39 -29.10
N SER A 79 -9.84 -15.29 -29.15
CA SER A 79 -11.13 -15.08 -28.42
C SER A 79 -10.96 -14.87 -26.90
N HIS A 80 -10.14 -15.68 -26.24
CA HIS A 80 -9.85 -15.54 -24.81
C HIS A 80 -8.94 -14.35 -24.47
N HIS A 81 -8.15 -13.85 -25.43
CA HIS A 81 -7.27 -12.71 -25.21
C HIS A 81 -8.02 -11.37 -25.41
N SER A 82 -8.89 -11.28 -26.42
CA SER A 82 -9.81 -10.16 -26.61
C SER A 82 -10.71 -10.00 -25.40
N ALA A 83 -11.50 -11.03 -25.04
CA ALA A 83 -12.48 -10.93 -23.96
C ALA A 83 -11.86 -10.50 -22.61
N LYS A 84 -10.59 -10.82 -22.36
CA LYS A 84 -9.85 -10.34 -21.18
C LYS A 84 -9.41 -8.88 -21.30
N MET A 85 -8.88 -8.47 -22.46
CA MET A 85 -8.56 -7.06 -22.75
C MET A 85 -9.81 -6.17 -22.68
N ASP A 86 -10.93 -6.66 -23.20
CA ASP A 86 -12.23 -5.98 -23.23
C ASP A 86 -12.82 -5.81 -21.81
N SER A 87 -12.65 -6.80 -20.92
CA SER A 87 -12.98 -6.70 -19.49
C SER A 87 -12.12 -5.64 -18.79
N GLN A 88 -10.79 -5.75 -18.92
CA GLN A 88 -9.84 -4.82 -18.30
C GLN A 88 -10.00 -3.37 -18.77
N ARG A 89 -10.38 -3.16 -20.03
CA ARG A 89 -10.78 -1.85 -20.56
C ARG A 89 -12.05 -1.32 -19.91
N THR A 90 -13.04 -2.18 -19.68
CA THR A 90 -14.32 -1.81 -19.06
C THR A 90 -14.13 -1.47 -17.57
N GLU A 91 -13.33 -2.26 -16.86
CA GLU A 91 -12.92 -2.03 -15.46
C GLU A 91 -12.18 -0.69 -15.31
N LEU A 92 -11.14 -0.44 -16.13
CA LEU A 92 -10.43 0.85 -16.17
C LEU A 92 -11.36 2.04 -16.45
N ILE A 93 -12.32 1.90 -17.37
CA ILE A 93 -13.30 2.97 -17.65
C ILE A 93 -14.21 3.21 -16.44
N SER A 94 -14.60 2.18 -15.69
CA SER A 94 -15.38 2.38 -14.45
C SER A 94 -14.53 3.13 -13.41
N ILE A 95 -13.33 2.64 -13.11
CA ILE A 95 -12.40 3.28 -12.15
C ILE A 95 -12.15 4.74 -12.54
N ALA A 96 -11.88 5.02 -13.82
CA ALA A 96 -11.65 6.36 -14.32
C ALA A 96 -12.84 7.30 -14.06
N ASN A 97 -14.06 6.90 -14.45
CA ASN A 97 -15.25 7.72 -14.19
C ASN A 97 -15.49 7.94 -12.68
N ASP A 98 -15.29 6.90 -11.87
CA ASP A 98 -15.51 6.96 -10.42
C ASP A 98 -14.53 7.91 -9.72
N ILE A 99 -13.26 8.01 -10.18
CA ILE A 99 -12.27 8.99 -9.70
C ILE A 99 -12.33 10.34 -10.44
N GLY A 100 -13.36 10.60 -11.25
CA GLY A 100 -13.55 11.88 -11.93
C GLY A 100 -12.71 12.11 -13.19
N LEU A 101 -12.06 11.08 -13.73
CA LEU A 101 -11.51 11.05 -15.10
C LEU A 101 -12.61 10.73 -16.11
N ASP A 102 -13.64 11.58 -16.16
CA ASP A 102 -14.77 11.43 -17.07
C ASP A 102 -14.49 12.02 -18.47
N SER A 103 -15.49 11.95 -19.37
CA SER A 103 -15.41 12.53 -20.72
C SER A 103 -15.48 14.07 -20.78
N ASN A 104 -15.65 14.77 -19.66
CA ASN A 104 -15.48 16.22 -19.57
C ASN A 104 -14.02 16.60 -19.31
N VAL A 105 -13.26 15.75 -18.60
CA VAL A 105 -11.82 15.93 -18.33
C VAL A 105 -10.96 15.30 -19.42
N TYR A 106 -11.28 14.09 -19.86
CA TYR A 106 -10.60 13.38 -20.96
C TYR A 106 -11.63 12.82 -21.97
N PRO A 107 -12.10 13.63 -22.94
CA PRO A 107 -13.15 13.24 -23.90
C PRO A 107 -12.87 11.94 -24.66
N ASP A 108 -11.60 11.71 -25.01
CA ASP A 108 -11.15 10.55 -25.78
C ASP A 108 -10.65 9.38 -24.91
N LEU A 109 -10.81 9.41 -23.58
CA LEU A 109 -10.24 8.38 -22.70
C LEU A 109 -10.70 6.97 -23.11
N ALA A 110 -11.98 6.81 -23.43
CA ALA A 110 -12.58 5.55 -23.89
C ALA A 110 -12.01 5.04 -25.24
N ASN A 111 -11.26 5.87 -25.98
CA ASN A 111 -10.56 5.52 -27.22
C ASN A 111 -9.10 5.07 -26.98
N TYR A 112 -8.48 5.41 -25.84
CA TYR A 112 -7.06 5.14 -25.56
C TYR A 112 -6.75 3.63 -25.51
N ALA A 113 -5.48 3.23 -25.69
CA ALA A 113 -5.05 1.87 -25.37
C ALA A 113 -5.17 1.64 -23.85
N SER A 114 -5.51 0.42 -23.42
CA SER A 114 -5.76 0.13 -21.98
C SER A 114 -4.55 0.45 -21.10
N GLN A 115 -3.32 0.32 -21.62
CA GLN A 115 -2.10 0.67 -20.88
C GLN A 115 -1.86 2.19 -20.78
N ASP A 116 -2.36 3.00 -21.74
CA ASP A 116 -2.28 4.45 -21.67
C ASP A 116 -3.40 5.04 -20.80
N MET A 117 -4.59 4.43 -20.85
CA MET A 117 -5.67 4.69 -19.89
C MET A 117 -5.22 4.38 -18.45
N ALA A 118 -4.55 3.24 -18.23
CA ALA A 118 -3.95 2.90 -16.94
C ALA A 118 -2.95 3.97 -16.46
N ARG A 119 -2.05 4.46 -17.32
CA ARG A 119 -1.11 5.54 -16.99
C ARG A 119 -1.81 6.84 -16.56
N VAL A 120 -2.92 7.21 -17.19
CA VAL A 120 -3.71 8.40 -16.81
C VAL A 120 -4.38 8.20 -15.44
N VAL A 121 -4.94 7.01 -15.18
CA VAL A 121 -5.50 6.63 -13.87
C VAL A 121 -4.41 6.66 -12.78
N GLU A 122 -3.28 6.01 -12.99
CA GLU A 122 -2.10 6.04 -12.10
C GLU A 122 -1.66 7.48 -11.79
N GLN A 123 -1.52 8.32 -12.82
CA GLN A 123 -1.12 9.72 -12.65
C GLN A 123 -2.16 10.53 -11.85
N HIS A 124 -3.45 10.26 -12.03
CA HIS A 124 -4.51 10.94 -11.25
C HIS A 124 -4.47 10.51 -9.78
N LEU A 125 -4.42 9.21 -9.49
CA LEU A 125 -4.33 8.67 -8.13
C LEU A 125 -3.11 9.22 -7.38
N LEU A 126 -1.94 9.25 -8.02
CA LEU A 126 -0.73 9.87 -7.47
C LEU A 126 -0.87 11.39 -7.31
N THR A 127 -1.60 12.08 -8.19
CA THR A 127 -1.83 13.52 -8.05
C THR A 127 -2.73 13.83 -6.85
N GLY A 128 -3.78 13.04 -6.62
CA GLY A 128 -4.63 13.13 -5.43
C GLY A 128 -3.81 13.01 -4.14
N LEU A 129 -2.97 11.96 -4.05
CA LEU A 129 -2.03 11.78 -2.95
C LEU A 129 -1.09 12.97 -2.76
N ARG A 130 -0.54 13.57 -3.83
CA ARG A 130 0.34 14.75 -3.75
C ARG A 130 -0.36 15.95 -3.13
N VAL A 131 -1.53 16.33 -3.64
CA VAL A 131 -2.18 17.63 -3.40
C VAL A 131 -2.63 17.83 -1.95
N ALA A 132 -2.80 16.76 -1.17
CA ALA A 132 -3.15 16.81 0.26
C ALA A 132 -4.52 17.46 0.60
N GLN A 133 -5.37 17.70 -0.41
CA GLN A 133 -6.76 18.08 -0.25
C GLN A 133 -7.63 16.89 -0.68
N GLY A 134 -8.43 16.38 0.25
CA GLY A 134 -9.27 15.19 0.06
C GLY A 134 -9.37 14.37 1.35
N ASP A 135 -10.23 13.35 1.35
CA ASP A 135 -10.20 12.31 2.37
C ASP A 135 -9.08 11.33 2.03
N VAL A 136 -8.16 11.13 2.97
CA VAL A 136 -7.02 10.21 2.84
C VAL A 136 -7.50 8.77 2.68
N TYR A 137 -8.61 8.40 3.32
CA TYR A 137 -9.16 7.05 3.21
C TYR A 137 -9.80 6.82 1.84
N ALA A 138 -10.50 7.80 1.26
CA ALA A 138 -11.00 7.69 -0.11
C ALA A 138 -9.86 7.53 -1.13
N GLN A 139 -8.79 8.33 -1.01
CA GLN A 139 -7.59 8.20 -1.86
C GLN A 139 -6.89 6.83 -1.73
N PHE A 140 -7.09 6.14 -0.62
CA PHE A 140 -6.58 4.78 -0.39
C PHE A 140 -7.53 3.71 -0.92
N ASP A 141 -8.84 3.85 -0.73
CA ASP A 141 -9.86 2.97 -1.28
C ASP A 141 -9.81 2.97 -2.82
N ASP A 142 -9.62 4.13 -3.45
CA ASP A 142 -9.46 4.28 -4.91
C ASP A 142 -8.23 3.52 -5.44
N ILE A 143 -7.12 3.53 -4.68
CA ILE A 143 -5.88 2.83 -5.05
C ILE A 143 -5.99 1.32 -4.75
N GLU A 144 -6.56 0.91 -3.62
CA GLU A 144 -6.81 -0.49 -3.32
C GLU A 144 -7.70 -1.11 -4.39
N ARG A 145 -8.78 -0.41 -4.79
CA ARG A 145 -9.67 -0.83 -5.88
C ARG A 145 -8.96 -0.93 -7.24
N TYR A 146 -8.14 0.07 -7.61
CA TYR A 146 -7.35 0.02 -8.84
C TYR A 146 -6.42 -1.21 -8.87
N LEU A 147 -5.84 -1.57 -7.72
CA LEU A 147 -4.96 -2.73 -7.58
C LEU A 147 -5.73 -4.07 -7.43
N GLU A 148 -6.94 -4.09 -6.87
CA GLU A 148 -7.81 -5.28 -6.85
C GLU A 148 -8.37 -5.62 -8.24
N GLU A 149 -8.85 -4.62 -9.00
CA GLU A 149 -9.52 -4.83 -10.29
C GLU A 149 -8.52 -5.05 -11.45
N VAL A 150 -7.48 -4.21 -11.58
CA VAL A 150 -6.59 -4.23 -12.76
C VAL A 150 -5.07 -4.38 -12.46
N PRO A 151 -4.64 -5.28 -11.54
CA PRO A 151 -3.25 -5.37 -11.09
C PRO A 151 -2.22 -5.64 -12.20
N GLN A 152 -2.64 -6.32 -13.27
CA GLN A 152 -1.78 -6.65 -14.42
C GLN A 152 -1.38 -5.44 -15.27
N LEU A 153 -2.10 -4.33 -15.16
CA LEU A 153 -1.80 -3.08 -15.87
C LEU A 153 -1.04 -2.07 -15.00
N ALA A 154 -1.11 -2.21 -13.67
CA ALA A 154 -0.43 -1.35 -12.70
C ALA A 154 1.09 -1.30 -12.92
N SER A 155 1.62 -0.14 -13.27
CA SER A 155 3.01 0.05 -13.66
C SER A 155 3.97 0.04 -12.47
N GLN A 156 5.22 -0.35 -12.71
CA GLN A 156 6.29 -0.26 -11.70
C GLN A 156 6.58 1.20 -11.29
N HIS A 157 6.29 2.17 -12.17
CA HIS A 157 6.50 3.59 -11.89
C HIS A 157 5.46 4.09 -10.88
N PHE A 158 4.19 3.68 -11.01
CA PHE A 158 3.14 3.97 -10.04
C PHE A 158 3.53 3.56 -8.61
N PHE A 159 3.97 2.31 -8.45
CA PHE A 159 4.45 1.77 -7.18
C PHE A 159 5.67 2.52 -6.62
N THR A 160 6.61 2.92 -7.48
CA THR A 160 7.80 3.68 -7.08
C THR A 160 7.43 5.09 -6.58
N ASP A 161 6.56 5.79 -7.32
CA ASP A 161 6.09 7.14 -6.98
C ASP A 161 5.13 7.15 -5.77
N LEU A 162 4.31 6.11 -5.59
CA LEU A 162 3.47 5.89 -4.41
C LEU A 162 4.36 5.82 -3.16
N MET A 163 5.42 5.02 -3.22
CA MET A 163 6.33 4.84 -2.10
C MET A 163 7.14 6.09 -1.78
N ALA A 164 7.68 6.77 -2.80
CA ALA A 164 8.40 8.04 -2.60
C ALA A 164 7.51 9.11 -1.94
N GLN A 165 6.24 9.19 -2.31
CA GLN A 165 5.29 10.11 -1.68
C GLN A 165 4.93 9.70 -0.25
N SER A 166 4.72 8.40 0.00
CA SER A 166 4.29 7.91 1.31
C SER A 166 5.26 8.30 2.45
N GLN A 167 6.57 8.31 2.17
CA GLN A 167 7.63 8.72 3.10
C GLN A 167 7.50 10.18 3.55
N HIS A 168 6.89 11.04 2.73
CA HIS A 168 6.69 12.46 3.03
C HIS A 168 5.30 12.79 3.58
N LYS A 169 4.40 11.80 3.68
CA LYS A 169 3.01 11.96 4.12
C LYS A 169 2.74 11.43 5.53
N GLY A 170 3.71 10.74 6.13
CA GLY A 170 3.69 10.29 7.52
C GLY A 170 3.38 8.81 7.71
N GLU A 171 3.38 8.39 8.97
CA GLU A 171 3.46 6.97 9.37
C GLU A 171 2.32 6.10 8.83
N LEU A 172 1.09 6.61 8.84
CA LEU A 172 -0.10 5.94 8.31
C LEU A 172 0.00 5.73 6.79
N PHE A 173 0.44 6.75 6.05
CA PHE A 173 0.63 6.66 4.59
C PHE A 173 1.73 5.67 4.24
N GLN A 174 2.88 5.75 4.91
CA GLN A 174 3.98 4.82 4.68
C GLN A 174 3.55 3.39 5.01
N SER A 175 2.85 3.17 6.13
CA SER A 175 2.27 1.88 6.50
C SER A 175 1.30 1.32 5.45
N PHE A 176 0.39 2.15 4.92
CA PHE A 176 -0.60 1.69 3.94
C PHE A 176 0.03 1.41 2.57
N ALA A 177 0.96 2.26 2.12
CA ALA A 177 1.70 2.02 0.88
C ALA A 177 2.54 0.73 0.96
N ILE A 178 3.20 0.46 2.09
CA ILE A 178 3.86 -0.83 2.38
C ILE A 178 2.88 -2.01 2.22
N HIS A 179 1.64 -1.88 2.69
CA HIS A 179 0.61 -2.93 2.58
C HIS A 179 0.17 -3.18 1.13
N LEU A 180 -0.21 -2.14 0.39
CA LEU A 180 -0.60 -2.24 -1.03
C LEU A 180 0.50 -2.84 -1.92
N MET A 181 1.74 -2.35 -1.73
CA MET A 181 2.93 -2.88 -2.38
C MET A 181 3.08 -4.39 -2.18
N THR A 182 2.73 -4.87 -0.99
CA THR A 182 2.81 -6.30 -0.61
C THR A 182 1.73 -7.12 -1.31
N GLN A 183 0.47 -6.70 -1.25
CA GLN A 183 -0.64 -7.39 -1.92
C GLN A 183 -0.37 -7.56 -3.42
N SER A 184 0.20 -6.53 -4.06
CA SER A 184 0.50 -6.55 -5.50
C SER A 184 1.61 -7.53 -5.91
N VAL A 185 2.49 -7.96 -4.99
CA VAL A 185 3.53 -8.96 -5.28
C VAL A 185 2.90 -10.35 -5.47
N ASP A 186 1.95 -10.74 -4.61
CA ASP A 186 1.25 -12.02 -4.70
C ASP A 186 0.40 -12.14 -5.97
N GLN A 187 -0.15 -11.01 -6.43
CA GLN A 187 -0.97 -10.94 -7.65
C GLN A 187 -0.15 -10.99 -8.95
N LEU A 188 1.18 -10.85 -8.88
CA LEU A 188 2.06 -10.61 -10.03
C LEU A 188 3.25 -11.59 -10.06
N GLU A 189 2.90 -12.87 -10.18
CA GLU A 189 3.83 -14.00 -10.31
C GLU A 189 5.04 -13.70 -11.22
N GLY A 190 6.23 -14.00 -10.73
CA GLY A 190 7.48 -13.86 -11.49
C GLY A 190 8.08 -12.45 -11.53
N ASN A 191 7.44 -11.40 -10.98
CA ASN A 191 8.02 -10.06 -10.94
C ASN A 191 9.08 -9.91 -9.83
N THR A 192 10.28 -10.44 -10.11
CA THR A 192 11.45 -10.40 -9.21
C THR A 192 11.92 -8.98 -8.87
N GLU A 193 11.64 -8.00 -9.74
CA GLU A 193 12.04 -6.60 -9.56
C GLU A 193 11.13 -5.88 -8.54
N ARG A 194 9.80 -6.07 -8.62
CA ARG A 194 8.88 -5.60 -7.57
C ARG A 194 9.20 -6.26 -6.23
N LEU A 195 9.47 -7.57 -6.21
CA LEU A 195 9.88 -8.27 -4.98
C LEU A 195 11.19 -7.70 -4.39
N TYR A 196 12.12 -7.23 -5.23
CA TYR A 196 13.30 -6.51 -4.76
C TYR A 196 12.95 -5.13 -4.19
N GLN A 197 12.14 -4.33 -4.90
CA GLN A 197 11.68 -3.02 -4.44
C GLN A 197 10.95 -3.09 -3.08
N VAL A 198 10.05 -4.08 -2.89
CA VAL A 198 9.36 -4.28 -1.60
C VAL A 198 10.34 -4.67 -0.49
N GLN A 199 11.42 -5.38 -0.79
CA GLN A 199 12.42 -5.70 0.23
C GLN A 199 13.36 -4.53 0.56
N GLU A 200 13.71 -3.66 -0.39
CA GLU A 200 14.39 -2.39 -0.09
C GLU A 200 13.51 -1.47 0.76
N LEU A 201 12.21 -1.45 0.48
CA LEU A 201 11.17 -0.79 1.26
C LEU A 201 11.06 -1.37 2.69
N ILE A 202 11.03 -2.69 2.87
CA ILE A 202 11.04 -3.33 4.20
C ILE A 202 12.33 -2.97 4.96
N VAL A 203 13.47 -2.91 4.25
CA VAL A 203 14.76 -2.49 4.80
C VAL A 203 14.74 -1.02 5.26
N SER A 204 14.22 -0.10 4.44
CA SER A 204 14.08 1.31 4.81
C SER A 204 13.10 1.49 5.98
N ALA A 205 11.94 0.86 5.90
CA ALA A 205 10.91 0.87 6.94
C ALA A 205 11.41 0.31 8.27
N SER A 206 12.29 -0.72 8.27
CA SER A 206 12.93 -1.27 9.48
C SER A 206 13.78 -0.27 10.27
N GLN A 207 14.12 0.88 9.66
CA GLN A 207 14.91 1.96 10.25
C GLN A 207 14.06 3.19 10.62
N SER A 208 12.75 3.18 10.35
CA SER A 208 11.84 4.26 10.73
C SER A 208 11.66 4.34 12.25
N ASP A 209 11.60 5.55 12.81
CA ASP A 209 11.30 5.75 14.25
C ASP A 209 9.86 5.32 14.61
N SER A 210 8.96 5.24 13.63
CA SER A 210 7.58 4.77 13.79
C SER A 210 7.48 3.26 14.07
N GLU A 211 6.85 2.90 15.19
CA GLU A 211 6.48 1.51 15.49
C GLU A 211 5.52 0.94 14.44
N LEU A 212 4.57 1.74 13.94
CA LEU A 212 3.59 1.32 12.94
C LEU A 212 4.27 0.94 11.62
N VAL A 213 5.18 1.80 11.11
CA VAL A 213 5.91 1.54 9.87
C VAL A 213 6.79 0.29 9.99
N ARG A 214 7.46 0.10 11.13
CA ARG A 214 8.25 -1.11 11.40
C ARG A 214 7.38 -2.37 11.52
N LEU A 215 6.19 -2.26 12.10
CA LEU A 215 5.23 -3.37 12.21
C LEU A 215 4.71 -3.80 10.83
N SER A 216 4.26 -2.85 10.01
CA SER A 216 3.76 -3.13 8.65
C SER A 216 4.83 -3.75 7.78
N ALA A 217 6.09 -3.31 7.89
CA ALA A 217 7.22 -3.95 7.20
C ALA A 217 7.48 -5.41 7.65
N LEU A 218 7.20 -5.76 8.92
CA LEU A 218 7.24 -7.14 9.39
C LEU A 218 6.02 -7.97 8.95
N GLU A 219 4.87 -7.33 8.69
CA GLU A 219 3.73 -8.02 8.10
C GLU A 219 4.01 -8.36 6.64
N SER A 220 4.54 -7.40 5.86
CA SER A 220 5.01 -7.60 4.49
C SER A 220 6.08 -8.66 4.36
N LEU A 221 7.03 -8.68 5.30
CA LEU A 221 8.13 -9.65 5.32
C LEU A 221 7.64 -11.12 5.35
N ALA A 222 6.48 -11.38 5.97
CA ALA A 222 5.87 -12.71 6.05
C ALA A 222 5.31 -13.22 4.71
N ILE A 223 5.10 -12.30 3.76
CA ILE A 223 4.49 -12.56 2.46
C ILE A 223 5.59 -12.60 1.38
N THR A 224 6.42 -11.54 1.29
CA THR A 224 7.38 -11.37 0.18
C THR A 224 8.70 -12.14 0.31
N SER A 225 8.72 -13.27 1.01
CA SER A 225 9.95 -13.99 1.39
C SER A 225 9.92 -15.49 1.08
N PRO A 226 10.07 -15.89 -0.21
CA PRO A 226 10.05 -17.29 -0.63
C PRO A 226 11.29 -18.11 -0.19
N ASP A 227 12.31 -17.46 0.40
CA ASP A 227 13.48 -18.15 0.96
C ASP A 227 13.60 -17.86 2.47
N LYS A 228 13.68 -18.94 3.25
CA LYS A 228 13.89 -18.95 4.70
C LYS A 228 15.19 -18.27 5.14
N VAL A 229 16.27 -18.33 4.35
CA VAL A 229 17.54 -17.68 4.68
C VAL A 229 17.40 -16.16 4.55
N ARG A 230 16.88 -15.69 3.41
CA ARG A 230 16.59 -14.27 3.13
C ARG A 230 15.53 -13.69 4.10
N PHE A 231 14.50 -14.46 4.44
CA PHE A 231 13.55 -14.12 5.51
C PHE A 231 14.27 -13.86 6.84
N GLN A 232 15.09 -14.81 7.32
CA GLN A 232 15.77 -14.67 8.60
C GLN A 232 16.79 -13.52 8.60
N GLN A 233 17.47 -13.27 7.47
CA GLN A 233 18.36 -12.11 7.30
C GLN A 233 17.63 -10.77 7.44
N MET A 234 16.41 -10.65 6.89
CA MET A 234 15.59 -9.45 7.05
C MET A 234 14.99 -9.35 8.45
N LEU A 235 14.47 -10.46 9.01
CA LEU A 235 13.90 -10.50 10.36
C LEU A 235 14.94 -10.10 11.43
N ASN A 236 16.20 -10.51 11.25
CA ASN A 236 17.31 -10.12 12.10
C ASN A 236 17.58 -8.61 12.14
N ARG A 237 17.11 -7.81 11.16
CA ARG A 237 17.23 -6.34 11.20
C ARG A 237 16.39 -5.73 12.34
N PHE A 238 15.20 -6.28 12.57
CA PHE A 238 14.29 -5.87 13.64
C PHE A 238 14.66 -6.44 15.02
N SER A 239 15.64 -7.37 15.10
CA SER A 239 16.02 -8.03 16.36
C SER A 239 16.44 -7.09 17.50
N LYS A 240 16.89 -5.86 17.16
CA LYS A 240 17.33 -4.83 18.11
C LYS A 240 16.23 -3.83 18.50
N ASP A 241 15.01 -3.99 18.00
CA ASP A 241 13.89 -3.12 18.35
C ASP A 241 13.56 -3.22 19.84
N ARG A 242 13.15 -2.11 20.43
CA ARG A 242 12.74 -2.00 21.84
C ARG A 242 11.24 -2.15 22.03
N SER A 243 10.45 -2.09 20.96
CA SER A 243 9.01 -2.30 21.00
C SER A 243 8.66 -3.74 21.37
N ALA A 244 7.81 -3.88 22.39
CA ALA A 244 7.23 -5.16 22.77
C ALA A 244 6.31 -5.73 21.67
N VAL A 245 5.64 -4.87 20.89
CA VAL A 245 4.76 -5.26 19.78
C VAL A 245 5.60 -5.87 18.64
N ILE A 246 6.70 -5.21 18.28
CA ILE A 246 7.64 -5.68 17.26
C ILE A 246 8.29 -7.01 17.69
N GLN A 247 8.77 -7.11 18.93
CA GLN A 247 9.36 -8.35 19.45
C GLN A 247 8.33 -9.50 19.54
N ALA A 248 7.06 -9.21 19.85
CA ALA A 248 5.99 -10.19 19.78
C ALA A 248 5.70 -10.65 18.33
N LYS A 249 5.68 -9.73 17.36
CA LYS A 249 5.54 -10.07 15.93
C LYS A 249 6.70 -10.92 15.44
N ILE A 250 7.96 -10.57 15.76
CA ILE A 250 9.16 -11.37 15.45
C ILE A 250 9.03 -12.78 16.06
N THR A 251 8.57 -12.89 17.30
CA THR A 251 8.40 -14.20 17.98
C THR A 251 7.35 -15.06 17.29
N LEU A 252 6.19 -14.48 16.94
CA LEU A 252 5.12 -15.15 16.20
C LEU A 252 5.59 -15.61 14.81
N LEU A 253 6.32 -14.77 14.09
CA LEU A 253 6.89 -15.08 12.77
C LEU A 253 7.91 -16.22 12.83
N ASN A 254 8.83 -16.22 13.80
CA ASN A 254 9.75 -17.34 14.02
C ASN A 254 9.00 -18.64 14.36
N TYR A 255 7.91 -18.56 15.13
CA TYR A 255 7.07 -19.72 15.44
C TYR A 255 6.40 -20.30 14.18
N HIS A 256 5.80 -19.46 13.31
CA HIS A 256 5.21 -19.91 12.05
C HIS A 256 6.25 -20.58 11.13
N MET A 257 7.44 -20.00 10.97
CA MET A 257 8.51 -20.61 10.17
C MET A 257 9.04 -21.93 10.77
N SER A 258 9.07 -22.04 12.11
CA SER A 258 9.39 -23.30 12.79
C SER A 258 8.31 -24.36 12.55
N LEU A 259 7.04 -23.96 12.56
CA LEU A 259 5.89 -24.86 12.34
C LEU A 259 5.82 -25.36 10.89
N ALA A 260 5.91 -24.48 9.90
CA ALA A 260 5.91 -24.84 8.47
C ALA A 260 7.00 -25.89 8.17
N SER A 261 8.23 -25.62 8.60
CA SER A 261 9.37 -26.54 8.44
C SER A 261 9.34 -27.83 9.29
N LYS A 262 8.34 -28.00 10.17
CA LYS A 262 8.03 -29.27 10.83
C LYS A 262 6.89 -30.04 10.15
N LEU A 263 6.08 -29.36 9.34
CA LEU A 263 4.93 -29.92 8.64
C LEU A 263 5.24 -30.28 7.18
N ASN A 264 6.44 -29.97 6.68
CA ASN A 264 6.80 -30.09 5.26
C ASN A 264 5.82 -29.31 4.35
N ILE A 265 5.43 -28.13 4.80
CA ILE A 265 4.69 -27.14 4.02
C ILE A 265 5.73 -26.12 3.55
N ASP A 266 6.04 -26.18 2.26
CA ASP A 266 6.74 -25.14 1.50
C ASP A 266 5.71 -24.11 0.98
#